data_AF-A0A953ECD5-F1
#
_entry.id   AF-A0A953ECD5-F1
#
_cell.length_a   1.000
_cell.length_b   1.000
_cell.length_c   1.000
_cell.angle_alpha   90.00
_cell.angle_beta   90.00
_cell.angle_gamma   90.00
#
_symmetry.space_group_name_H-M   'P 1'
#
loop_
_entity.id
_entity.type
_entity.pdbx_description
1 polymer ?
#
loop_
_entity_poly.entity_id
_entity_poly.type
_entity_poly.pdbx_seq_one_letter_code
_entity_poly.pdbx_strand_id
1 'polypeptide(L)' 'SGGSTPFESMPRPLQVVMLAFPSTHFVAFAQAILYRGAGLGIVWPQFAATGGIGLLVLAAALLRFRAAVAEAVA' A
#
# COMPACT_ATOMS: atom_id res chain seq x y z
N SER A 1 -0.08 -3.18 -9.68
CA SER A 1 -0.43 -1.79 -9.38
C SER A 1 -1.64 -1.28 -10.16
N GLY A 2 -1.82 -1.62 -11.44
CA GLY A 2 -2.95 -1.11 -12.25
C GLY A 2 -2.62 0.13 -13.09
N GLY A 3 -1.34 0.48 -13.22
CA GLY A 3 -0.89 1.72 -13.88
C GLY A 3 -0.96 1.67 -15.41
N SER A 4 -0.26 0.73 -16.03
CA SER A 4 -0.23 0.56 -17.49
C SER A 4 -1.23 -0.49 -17.99
N THR A 5 -1.65 -1.41 -17.11
CA THR A 5 -2.66 -2.44 -17.38
C THR A 5 -3.81 -2.24 -16.40
N PRO A 6 -5.07 -2.24 -16.83
CA PRO A 6 -6.21 -2.09 -15.93
C PRO A 6 -6.17 -3.13 -14.82
N PHE A 7 -6.43 -2.69 -13.58
CA PHE A 7 -6.42 -3.57 -12.40
C PHE A 7 -7.53 -4.64 -12.50
N GLU A 8 -8.65 -4.25 -13.09
CA GLU A 8 -9.86 -5.05 -13.29
C GLU A 8 -9.61 -6.21 -14.26
N SER A 9 -8.62 -6.08 -15.14
CA SER A 9 -8.22 -7.11 -16.10
C SER A 9 -7.36 -8.22 -15.49
N MET A 10 -6.89 -8.07 -14.24
CA MET A 10 -6.11 -9.11 -13.56
C MET A 10 -7.02 -10.29 -13.15
N PRO A 11 -6.55 -11.55 -13.16
CA PRO A 11 -7.29 -12.66 -12.56
C PRO A 11 -7.63 -12.39 -11.10
N ARG A 12 -8.81 -12.82 -10.64
CA ARG A 12 -9.32 -12.55 -9.28
C ARG A 12 -8.33 -12.83 -8.14
N PRO A 13 -7.61 -13.97 -8.11
CA PRO A 13 -6.63 -14.23 -7.05
C PRO A 13 -5.51 -13.18 -7.03
N LEU A 14 -5.06 -12.76 -8.21
CA LEU A 14 -4.00 -11.75 -8.33
C LEU A 14 -4.48 -10.37 -7.87
N GLN A 15 -5.72 -9.99 -8.18
CA GLN A 15 -6.31 -8.74 -7.68
C GLN A 15 -6.24 -8.68 -6.14
N VAL A 16 -6.63 -9.76 -5.47
CA VAL A 16 -6.61 -9.82 -4.00
C VAL A 16 -5.20 -9.66 -3.46
N VAL A 17 -4.21 -10.35 -4.03
CA VAL A 17 -2.80 -10.23 -3.62
C VAL A 17 -2.29 -8.81 -3.83
N MET A 18 -2.65 -8.17 -4.94
CA MET A 18 -2.20 -6.81 -5.25
C MET A 18 -2.73 -5.76 -4.27
N LEU A 19 -3.81 -6.00 -3.54
CA LEU A 19 -4.30 -5.09 -2.49
C LEU A 19 -3.34 -4.96 -1.30
N ALA A 20 -2.42 -5.91 -1.12
CA ALA A 20 -1.38 -5.82 -0.09
C ALA A 20 -0.24 -4.86 -0.47
N PHE A 21 -0.18 -4.40 -1.73
CA PHE A 21 0.92 -3.57 -2.22
C PHE A 21 0.53 -2.08 -2.22
N PRO A 22 1.37 -1.19 -1.66
CA PRO A 22 1.05 0.24 -1.57
C PRO A 22 0.94 0.90 -2.95
N SER A 23 1.66 0.38 -3.96
CA SER A 23 1.60 0.89 -5.33
C SER A 23 0.23 0.73 -5.98
N THR A 24 -0.55 -0.29 -5.58
CA THR A 24 -1.94 -0.48 -6.06
C THR A 24 -2.84 0.65 -5.59
N HIS A 25 -2.76 1.00 -4.31
CA HIS A 25 -3.53 2.09 -3.71
C HIS A 25 -3.08 3.45 -4.24
N PHE A 26 -1.77 3.65 -4.38
CA PHE A 26 -1.17 4.85 -4.96
C PHE A 26 -1.70 5.16 -6.35
N VAL A 27 -1.60 4.19 -7.27
CA VAL A 27 -2.08 4.36 -8.64
C VAL A 27 -3.58 4.66 -8.65
N ALA A 28 -4.38 3.97 -7.84
CA ALA A 28 -5.82 4.16 -7.80
C ALA A 28 -6.22 5.58 -7.37
N PHE A 29 -5.66 6.13 -6.29
CA PHE A 29 -5.99 7.50 -5.88
C PHE A 29 -5.38 8.55 -6.82
N ALA A 30 -4.17 8.32 -7.35
CA ALA A 30 -3.53 9.25 -8.27
C ALA A 30 -4.38 9.43 -9.54
N GLN A 31 -4.85 8.33 -10.12
CA GLN A 31 -5.75 8.37 -11.28
C GLN A 31 -7.09 9.04 -10.93
N ALA A 32 -7.65 8.81 -9.74
CA ALA A 32 -8.89 9.44 -9.31
C ALA A 32 -8.77 10.96 -9.16
N ILE A 33 -7.68 11.45 -8.56
CA ILE A 33 -7.45 12.88 -8.36
C ILE A 33 -7.11 13.54 -9.69
N LEU A 34 -6.11 13.02 -10.41
CA LEU A 34 -5.55 13.67 -11.60
C LEU A 34 -6.49 13.63 -12.80
N TYR A 35 -7.23 12.53 -13.00
CA TYR A 35 -8.08 12.37 -14.19
C TYR A 35 -9.56 12.62 -13.94
N ARG A 36 -10.02 12.59 -12.68
CA ARG A 36 -11.44 12.77 -12.34
C ARG A 36 -11.72 13.86 -11.30
N GLY A 37 -10.69 14.57 -10.83
CA GLY A 37 -10.85 15.63 -9.84
C GLY A 37 -11.42 15.14 -8.51
N ALA A 38 -11.17 13.88 -8.13
CA ALA A 38 -11.72 13.31 -6.90
C ALA A 38 -11.19 14.03 -5.65
N GLY A 39 -12.09 14.38 -4.74
CA GLY A 39 -11.75 14.94 -3.42
C GLY A 39 -11.46 13.86 -2.37
N LEU A 40 -11.01 14.27 -1.18
CA LEU A 40 -10.61 13.37 -0.08
C LEU A 40 -11.72 12.39 0.36
N GLY A 41 -12.99 12.79 0.28
CA GLY A 41 -14.12 11.91 0.60
C GLY A 41 -14.19 10.63 -0.25
N ILE A 42 -13.55 10.62 -1.41
CA ILE A 42 -13.51 9.47 -2.32
C ILE A 42 -12.22 8.65 -2.16
N VAL A 43 -11.08 9.32 -1.93
CA VAL A 43 -9.76 8.69 -1.96
C VAL A 43 -9.19 8.29 -0.59
N TRP A 44 -9.88 8.64 0.49
CA TRP A 44 -9.42 8.32 1.85
C TRP A 44 -9.17 6.81 2.09
N PRO A 45 -9.92 5.84 1.52
CA PRO A 45 -9.64 4.43 1.77
C PRO A 45 -8.27 4.00 1.25
N GLN A 46 -7.86 4.52 0.08
CA GLN A 46 -6.56 4.22 -0.52
C GLN A 46 -5.43 4.85 0.30
N PHE A 47 -5.63 6.06 0.84
CA PHE A 47 -4.68 6.67 1.79
C PHE A 47 -4.55 5.84 3.07
N ALA A 48 -5.68 5.43 3.66
CA ALA A 48 -5.70 4.59 4.86
C ALA A 48 -5.01 3.24 4.62
N ALA A 49 -5.27 2.59 3.49
CA ALA A 49 -4.62 1.33 3.13
C ALA A 49 -3.11 1.50 2.93
N THR A 50 -2.68 2.53 2.21
CA THR A 50 -1.25 2.83 2.00
C THR A 50 -0.54 3.11 3.32
N GLY A 51 -1.14 3.95 4.17
CA GLY A 51 -0.61 4.26 5.50
C GLY A 51 -0.57 3.04 6.40
N GLY A 52 -1.62 2.21 6.41
CA GLY A 52 -1.70 0.97 7.16
C GLY A 52 -0.61 -0.03 6.76
N ILE A 53 -0.39 -0.23 5.46
CA ILE A 53 0.69 -1.09 4.95
C ILE A 53 2.06 -0.54 5.38
N GLY A 54 2.28 0.77 5.25
CA GLY A 54 3.51 1.42 5.68
C GLY A 54 3.80 1.23 7.18
N LEU A 55 2.77 1.41 8.01
CA LEU A 55 2.86 1.19 9.46
C LEU A 55 3.19 -0.27 9.81
N LEU A 56 2.58 -1.24 9.13
CA LEU A 56 2.87 -2.66 9.34
C LEU A 56 4.33 -3.00 9.02
N VAL A 57 4.82 -2.54 7.87
CA VAL A 57 6.22 -2.77 7.45
C VAL A 57 7.18 -2.06 8.41
N LEU A 58 6.88 -0.81 8.79
CA LEU A 58 7.68 -0.06 9.75
C LEU A 58 7.72 -0.77 11.11
N ALA A 59 6.59 -1.24 11.62
CA ALA A 59 6.54 -1.99 12.87
C ALA A 59 7.37 -3.28 12.79
N ALA A 60 7.25 -4.04 11.70
CA ALA A 60 8.06 -5.24 11.48
C ALA A 60 9.57 -4.92 11.42
N ALA A 61 9.95 -3.87 10.70
CA ALA A 61 11.33 -3.40 10.63
C ALA A 61 11.84 -2.97 12.00
N LEU A 62 11.04 -2.24 12.77
CA LEU A 62 11.39 -1.79 14.12
C LEU A 62 11.58 -2.97 15.08
N LEU A 63 10.71 -3.97 15.04
CA LEU A 63 10.84 -5.18 15.85
C LEU A 63 12.12 -5.95 15.51
N ARG A 64 12.41 -6.14 14.21
CA ARG A 64 13.64 -6.78 13.75
C ARG A 64 14.89 -6.00 14.15
N PHE A 65 14.84 -4.67 14.03
CA PHE A 65 15.95 -3.80 14.42
C PHE A 65 16.23 -3.90 15.92
N ARG A 66 15.19 -3.87 16.77
CA ARG A 66 15.33 -4.02 18.22
C ARG A 66 15.94 -5.38 18.60
N ALA A 67 15.52 -6.46 17.94
CA ALA A 67 16.07 -7.78 18.18
C ALA A 67 17.56 -7.85 17.82
N ALA A 68 17.95 -7.30 16.66
CA ALA A 68 19.34 -7.28 16.21
C ALA A 68 20.25 -6.46 17.15
N VAL A 69 19.76 -5.33 17.67
CA VAL A 69 20.49 -4.51 18.65
C VAL A 69 20.66 -5.27 19.98
N ALA A 70 19.64 -6.00 20.44
CA ALA A 70 19.72 -6.78 21.67
C ALA A 70 20.74 -7.93 21.55
N GLU A 71 20.80 -8.60 20.39
CA GLU A 71 21.76 -9.68 20.12
C GLU A 71 23.20 -9.15 20.06
N ALA A 72 23.43 -7.94 19.53
CA ALA A 72 24.76 -7.36 19.41
C ALA A 72 25.40 -6.93 20.74
N VAL A 73 24.63 -6.86 21.84
CA VAL A 73 25.08 -6.42 23.17
C VAL A 73 25.19 -7.59 24.16
N ALA A 74 24.71 -8.79 23.78
CA ALA A 74 24.82 -10.03 24.55
C ALA A 74 26.14 -10.76 24.27
#